data_AF-A0A2D4S6P5-F1
#
_entry.id   AF-A0A2D4S6P5-F1
#
_cell.length_a   1.000
_cell.length_b   1.000
_cell.length_c   1.000
_cell.angle_alpha   90.00
_cell.angle_beta   90.00
_cell.angle_gamma   90.00
#
_symmetry.space_group_name_H-M   'P 1'
#
loop_
_entity.id
_entity.type
_entity.pdbx_description
1 polymer ?
#
loop_
_entity_poly.entity_id
_entity_poly.type
_entity_poly.pdbx_seq_one_letter_code
_entity_poly.pdbx_strand_id
1 'polypeptide(L)' 'TDFDELIVSDLCPENVYTVDLYTSLIEVLDYMSDTHIDCVLVTRHDKLAGVFTASDACHAYSESLKEEFFPGGGDSVA' A
#
# COMPACT_ATOMS: atom_id res chain seq x y z
N THR A 1 13.46 -5.53 31.47
CA THR A 1 13.44 -4.95 30.12
C THR A 1 12.05 -4.39 29.93
N ASP A 2 11.89 -3.06 29.88
CA ASP A 2 10.56 -2.40 29.90
C ASP A 2 9.62 -2.77 28.73
N PHE A 3 10.10 -3.53 27.74
CA PHE A 3 9.29 -3.96 26.59
C PHE A 3 8.34 -5.12 26.88
N ASP A 4 8.54 -5.86 27.99
CA ASP A 4 7.69 -7.01 28.33
C ASP A 4 6.30 -6.61 28.86
N GLU A 5 6.11 -5.33 29.22
CA GLU A 5 4.85 -4.79 29.78
C GLU A 5 4.03 -3.98 28.76
N LEU A 6 4.59 -3.63 27.60
CA LEU A 6 3.88 -2.87 26.57
C LEU A 6 2.86 -3.75 25.84
N ILE A 7 1.65 -3.22 25.67
CA ILE A 7 0.59 -3.86 24.87
C ILE A 7 0.42 -3.16 23.52
N VAL A 8 -0.13 -3.87 22.53
CA VAL A 8 -0.34 -3.32 21.17
C VAL A 8 -1.14 -2.02 21.20
N SER A 9 -2.13 -1.91 22.09
CA SER A 9 -2.94 -0.69 22.23
C SER A 9 -2.17 0.52 22.74
N ASP A 10 -1.00 0.34 23.36
CA ASP A 10 -0.15 1.46 23.79
C ASP A 10 0.55 2.13 22.60
N LEU A 11 0.68 1.41 21.47
CA LEU A 11 1.41 1.84 20.28
C LEU A 11 0.51 2.02 19.05
N CYS A 12 -0.66 1.39 19.03
CA CYS A 12 -1.55 1.40 17.88
C CYS A 12 -2.24 2.77 17.73
N PRO A 13 -2.14 3.43 16.57
CA PRO A 13 -2.81 4.70 16.35
C PRO A 13 -4.34 4.56 16.42
N GLU A 14 -5.00 5.49 17.11
CA GLU A 14 -6.46 5.47 17.30
C GLU A 14 -7.24 5.71 16.00
N ASN A 15 -6.65 6.42 15.04
CA ASN A 15 -7.28 6.76 13.77
C ASN A 15 -6.40 6.31 12.60
N VAL A 16 -6.69 5.12 12.07
CA VAL A 16 -6.00 4.57 10.90
C VAL A 16 -6.75 5.03 9.66
N TYR A 17 -6.01 5.54 8.67
CA TYR A 17 -6.60 5.86 7.38
C TYR A 17 -7.09 4.59 6.68
N THR A 18 -8.39 4.54 6.42
CA THR A 18 -9.07 3.46 5.73
C THR A 18 -9.72 3.99 4.46
N VAL A 19 -9.74 3.15 3.42
CA VAL A 19 -10.37 3.48 2.14
C VAL A 19 -11.30 2.34 1.73
N ASP A 20 -12.45 2.68 1.14
CA ASP A 20 -13.31 1.66 0.54
C ASP A 20 -12.63 1.07 -0.70
N LEU A 21 -12.87 -0.22 -0.97
CA LEU A 21 -12.29 -0.99 -2.08
C LEU A 21 -12.52 -0.33 -3.45
N TYR A 22 -13.58 0.46 -3.58
CA TYR A 22 -13.93 1.15 -4.82
C TYR A 22 -13.36 2.59 -4.89
N THR A 23 -12.59 3.02 -3.89
CA THR A 23 -11.85 4.30 -3.92
C THR A 23 -10.82 4.25 -5.04
N SER A 24 -10.67 5.36 -5.76
CA SER A 24 -9.71 5.45 -6.87
C SER A 24 -8.28 5.24 -6.36
N LEU A 25 -7.50 4.40 -7.06
CA LEU A 25 -6.09 4.21 -6.72
C LEU A 25 -5.31 5.53 -6.83
N ILE A 26 -5.69 6.45 -7.73
CA ILE A 26 -5.06 7.77 -7.84
C ILE A 26 -5.24 8.56 -6.54
N GLU A 27 -6.46 8.59 -6.00
CA GLU A 27 -6.76 9.29 -4.75
C GLU A 27 -6.00 8.68 -3.56
N VAL A 28 -5.89 7.35 -3.53
CA VAL A 28 -5.10 6.63 -2.51
C VAL A 28 -3.62 7.01 -2.61
N LEU A 29 -3.05 7.01 -3.82
CA LEU A 29 -1.63 7.32 -4.03
C LEU A 29 -1.32 8.79 -3.73
N ASP A 30 -2.18 9.72 -4.15
CA ASP A 30 -2.05 11.15 -3.84
C ASP A 30 -2.04 11.34 -2.31
N TYR A 31 -3.01 10.74 -1.60
CA TYR A 31 -3.07 10.80 -0.15
C TYR A 31 -1.82 10.21 0.52
N MET A 32 -1.37 9.02 0.09
CA MET A 32 -0.17 8.38 0.63
C MET A 32 1.07 9.27 0.45
N SER A 33 1.19 9.91 -0.71
CA SER A 33 2.32 10.80 -1.03
C SER A 33 2.28 12.11 -0.23
N ASP A 34 1.11 12.74 -0.12
CA ASP A 34 0.94 14.02 0.59
C ASP A 34 1.14 13.85 2.10
N THR A 35 0.66 12.74 2.65
CA THR A 35 0.69 12.47 4.10
C THR A 35 1.89 11.66 4.55
N HIS A 36 2.74 11.22 3.62
CA HIS A 36 3.94 10.41 3.88
C HIS A 36 3.62 9.12 4.65
N ILE A 37 2.51 8.46 4.32
CA ILE A 37 2.15 7.16 4.89
C ILE A 37 2.49 6.04 3.90
N ASP A 38 3.02 4.94 4.44
CA ASP A 38 3.51 3.83 3.62
C ASP A 38 2.47 2.72 3.39
N CYS A 39 1.31 2.79 4.05
CA CYS A 39 0.23 1.82 3.88
C CYS A 39 -1.16 2.39 4.20
N VAL A 40 -2.18 1.78 3.61
CA VAL A 40 -3.59 2.08 3.85
C VAL A 40 -4.37 0.78 4.09
N LEU A 41 -5.38 0.86 4.96
CA LEU A 41 -6.31 -0.24 5.16
C LEU A 41 -7.44 -0.17 4.15
N VAL A 42 -7.65 -1.25 3.39
CA VAL A 42 -8.71 -1.32 2.40
C VAL A 42 -9.91 -2.05 3.01
N THR A 43 -11.09 -1.46 2.93
CA THR A 43 -12.35 -2.01 3.44
C THR A 43 -13.33 -2.31 2.31
N ARG A 44 -14.27 -3.23 2.53
CA ARG A 44 -15.41 -3.47 1.64
C ARG A 44 -16.65 -3.67 2.49
N HIS A 45 -17.62 -2.76 2.35
CA HIS A 45 -18.80 -2.72 3.25
C HIS A 45 -18.37 -2.68 4.73
N ASP A 46 -17.48 -1.76 5.08
CA ASP A 46 -16.96 -1.53 6.45
C ASP A 46 -16.21 -2.71 7.08
N LYS A 47 -15.85 -3.73 6.29
CA LYS A 47 -15.04 -4.87 6.73
C LYS A 47 -13.66 -4.81 6.11
N LEU A 48 -12.63 -5.12 6.88
CA LEU A 48 -11.26 -5.23 6.36
C LEU A 48 -11.21 -6.21 5.18
N ALA A 49 -10.78 -5.71 4.04
CA ALA A 49 -10.62 -6.47 2.81
C ALA A 49 -9.13 -6.74 2.50
N GLY A 50 -8.24 -5.85 2.94
CA GLY A 50 -6.81 -6.01 2.76
C GLY A 50 -6.01 -4.78 3.17
N VAL A 51 -4.74 -4.77 2.77
CA VAL A 51 -3.81 -3.67 2.96
C VAL A 51 -3.21 -3.35 1.60
N PHE A 52 -3.05 -2.07 1.30
CA PHE A 52 -2.26 -1.60 0.17
C PHE A 52 -1.05 -0.83 0.70
N THR A 53 0.13 -1.15 0.20
CA THR A 53 1.42 -0.60 0.69
C THR A 53 2.17 0.13 -0.42
N ALA A 54 3.15 0.95 -0.04
CA ALA A 54 4.08 1.57 -0.98
C ALA A 54 4.82 0.53 -1.83
N SER A 55 5.10 -0.66 -1.28
CA SER A 55 5.72 -1.76 -2.03
C SER A 55 4.80 -2.30 -3.14
N ASP A 56 3.49 -2.37 -2.90
CA ASP A 56 2.51 -2.78 -3.91
C ASP A 56 2.46 -1.75 -5.05
N ALA A 57 2.47 -0.46 -4.72
CA ALA A 57 2.54 0.64 -5.69
C ALA A 57 3.83 0.56 -6.55
N CYS A 58 4.99 0.39 -5.90
CA CYS A 58 6.28 0.23 -6.57
C CYS A 58 6.31 -0.98 -7.50
N HIS A 59 5.75 -2.11 -7.05
CA HIS A 59 5.66 -3.32 -7.86
C HIS A 59 4.80 -3.09 -9.10
N ALA A 60 3.59 -2.53 -8.94
CA ALA A 60 2.70 -2.22 -10.04
C ALA A 60 3.33 -1.24 -11.05
N TYR A 61 4.01 -0.20 -10.57
CA TYR A 61 4.70 0.76 -11.43
C TYR A 61 5.87 0.12 -12.18
N SER A 62 6.64 -0.76 -11.53
CA SER A 62 7.71 -1.53 -12.19
C SER A 62 7.16 -2.39 -13.32
N GLU A 63 6.03 -3.08 -13.13
CA GLU A 63 5.38 -3.85 -14.20
C GLU A 63 4.92 -2.95 -15.35
N SER A 64 4.29 -1.79 -15.06
CA SER A 64 3.91 -0.84 -16.11
C SER A 64 5.10 -0.33 -16.93
N LEU A 65 6.23 -0.02 -16.27
CA LEU A 65 7.45 0.39 -16.96
C LEU A 65 8.03 -0.75 -17.82
N LYS A 66 7.95 -2.00 -17.35
CA LYS A 66 8.37 -3.15 -18.17
C LYS A 66 7.52 -3.31 -19.41
N GLU A 67 6.22 -3.13 -19.30
CA GLU A 67 5.31 -3.19 -20.46
C GLU A 67 5.59 -2.08 -21.48
N GLU A 68 5.88 -0.86 -21.00
CA GLU A 68 6.14 0.29 -21.86
C GLU A 68 7.50 0.21 -22.56
N PHE A 69 8.56 -0.16 -21.82
CA PHE A 69 9.95 -0.09 -22.31
C PHE A 69 10.51 -1.45 -22.75
N PHE A 70 9.90 -2.57 -22.35
CA PHE A 70 10.32 -3.93 -22.69
C PHE A 70 9.14 -4.82 -23.15
N PRO A 71 8.31 -4.39 -24.12
CA PRO A 71 7.19 -5.19 -24.60
C PRO A 71 7.71 -6.45 -25.31
N GLY A 72 7.49 -7.62 -24.73
CA GLY A 72 7.88 -8.92 -25.33
C GLY A 72 8.51 -9.94 -24.39
N GLY A 73 8.68 -9.62 -23.11
CA GLY A 73 9.33 -10.52 -22.15
C GLY A 73 10.84 -10.41 -22.26
N GLY A 74 11.48 -10.03 -21.15
CA GLY A 74 12.94 -9.95 -21.00
C GLY A 74 13.61 -11.32 -20.98
N ASP A 75 13.29 -12.20 -21.93
CA ASP A 75 13.98 -13.48 -22.14
C ASP A 75 15.11 -13.37 -23.18
N SER A 76 15.49 -12.16 -23.58
CA SER A 76 16.67 -11.94 -24.42
C SER A 76 17.69 -11.02 -23.75
N VAL A 77 18.62 -11.71 -23.06
CA VAL A 77 20.07 -11.44 -22.87
C VAL A 77 20.48 -10.16 -22.11
N ALA A 78 21.56 -10.13 -21.32
CA ALA A 78 22.81 -10.88 -21.34
C ALA A 78 23.48 -10.92 -19.95
#